data_AF-A0A419FYM2-F1
#
_entry.id   AF-A0A419FYM2-F1
#
_cell.length_a   1.000
_cell.length_b   1.000
_cell.length_c   1.000
_cell.angle_alpha   90.00
_cell.angle_beta   90.00
_cell.angle_gamma   90.00
#
_symmetry.space_group_name_H-M   'P 1'
#
loop_
_entity.id
_entity.type
_entity.pdbx_description
1 polymer ?
#
loop_
_entity_poly.entity_id
_entity_poly.type
_entity_poly.pdbx_seq_one_letter_code
_entity_poly.pdbx_strand_id
1 'polypeptide(L)'
;MRKDFFNKFAELTGKVLEHLKGIALVMILIIAVLGVIVGYKYYRHTQEDPQFCMSCHLMKEAFTEWYEGRHRGIICQKCHQLSILEQNQLLAAYVVRGNSKTFSQTHGREKPWTSCKECHMNEAIQGSLTLNKSYGHARHVFIQKVVCKTCHKGALHDFHPNENACRDCHQDKGVHGLGMEAFSCLKCHSYSEKTPSMVPKDRCVGCHTDMPKTAPMSGLLCHQCHKPHGEIKPKPAACVSECHQNETAVGQHGLHMKKGLDCLDCHKSHVWTVGQDKAKTLCTRCHPYKEPRKFIY
;
A
#
# COMPACT_ATOMS: atom_id res chain seq x y z
N MET A 1 -97.17 -11.30 -2.32
CA MET A 1 -96.37 -10.16 -2.82
C MET A 1 -95.29 -9.66 -1.85
N ARG A 2 -95.53 -9.45 -0.54
CA ARG A 2 -94.50 -8.89 0.38
C ARG A 2 -93.28 -9.80 0.66
N LYS A 3 -93.45 -11.14 0.76
CA LYS A 3 -92.36 -12.08 1.08
C LYS A 3 -91.34 -12.26 -0.05
N ASP A 4 -91.80 -12.33 -1.30
CA ASP A 4 -90.91 -12.45 -2.47
C ASP A 4 -90.05 -11.20 -2.70
N PHE A 5 -90.60 -10.02 -2.38
CA PHE A 5 -89.85 -8.77 -2.46
C PHE A 5 -88.72 -8.72 -1.42
N PHE A 6 -88.99 -9.15 -0.18
CA PHE A 6 -87.97 -9.25 0.87
C PHE A 6 -86.88 -10.29 0.56
N ASN A 7 -87.25 -11.45 0.03
CA ASN A 7 -86.28 -12.48 -0.35
C ASN A 7 -85.39 -12.04 -1.51
N LYS A 8 -85.96 -11.40 -2.55
CA LYS A 8 -85.16 -10.81 -3.64
C LYS A 8 -84.25 -9.68 -3.16
N PHE A 9 -84.70 -8.87 -2.21
CA PHE A 9 -83.88 -7.80 -1.64
C PHE A 9 -82.73 -8.34 -0.78
N ALA A 10 -82.97 -9.40 0.01
CA ALA A 10 -81.94 -10.09 0.79
C ALA A 10 -80.90 -10.79 -0.11
N GLU A 11 -81.33 -11.40 -1.22
CA GLU A 11 -80.44 -12.03 -2.19
C GLU A 11 -79.59 -11.01 -2.97
N LEU A 12 -80.19 -9.86 -3.34
CA LEU A 12 -79.49 -8.76 -4.01
C LEU A 12 -78.45 -8.10 -3.08
N THR A 13 -78.81 -7.86 -1.82
CA THR A 13 -77.91 -7.29 -0.81
C THR A 13 -76.77 -8.25 -0.46
N GLY A 14 -77.02 -9.56 -0.40
CA GLY A 14 -75.99 -10.59 -0.25
C GLY A 14 -74.99 -10.60 -1.40
N LYS A 15 -75.45 -10.57 -2.65
CA LYS A 15 -74.59 -10.49 -3.85
C LYS A 15 -73.75 -9.21 -3.90
N VAL A 16 -74.35 -8.07 -3.54
CA VAL A 16 -73.64 -6.78 -3.45
C VAL A 16 -72.56 -6.81 -2.35
N LEU A 17 -72.84 -7.41 -1.20
CA LEU A 17 -71.89 -7.53 -0.10
C LEU A 17 -70.72 -8.47 -0.46
N GLU A 18 -70.96 -9.56 -1.19
CA GLU A 18 -69.89 -10.42 -1.70
C GLU A 18 -69.01 -9.73 -2.76
N HIS A 19 -69.61 -8.98 -3.69
CA HIS A 19 -68.84 -8.17 -4.64
C HIS A 19 -68.00 -7.09 -3.94
N LEU A 20 -68.53 -6.43 -2.89
CA LEU A 20 -67.77 -5.48 -2.08
C LEU A 20 -66.59 -6.14 -1.34
N LYS A 21 -66.77 -7.35 -0.78
CA LYS A 21 -65.68 -8.13 -0.16
C LYS A 21 -64.61 -8.53 -1.18
N GLY A 22 -65.01 -8.94 -2.39
CA GLY A 22 -64.10 -9.24 -3.49
C GLY A 22 -63.29 -8.03 -3.92
N ILE A 23 -63.93 -6.87 -4.09
CA ILE A 23 -63.26 -5.60 -4.41
C ILE A 23 -62.29 -5.19 -3.29
N ALA A 24 -62.71 -5.30 -2.02
CA ALA A 24 -61.84 -4.99 -0.89
C ALA A 24 -60.61 -5.90 -0.81
N LEU A 25 -60.76 -7.21 -1.06
CA LEU A 25 -59.64 -8.16 -1.13
C LEU A 25 -58.69 -7.83 -2.28
N VAL A 26 -59.21 -7.49 -3.46
CA VAL A 26 -58.41 -7.05 -4.60
C VAL A 26 -57.66 -5.74 -4.29
N MET A 27 -58.30 -4.78 -3.63
CA MET A 27 -57.66 -3.53 -3.20
C MET A 27 -56.54 -3.77 -2.18
N ILE A 28 -56.76 -4.65 -1.19
CA ILE A 28 -55.73 -5.04 -0.22
C ILE A 28 -54.56 -5.72 -0.93
N LEU A 29 -54.84 -6.62 -1.88
CA LEU A 29 -53.81 -7.28 -2.68
C LEU A 29 -53.00 -6.26 -3.49
N ILE A 30 -53.67 -5.30 -4.14
CA ILE A 30 -53.01 -4.22 -4.89
C ILE A 30 -52.12 -3.38 -3.97
N ILE A 31 -52.60 -2.99 -2.80
CA ILE A 31 -51.81 -2.21 -1.82
C ILE A 31 -50.62 -3.01 -1.32
N ALA A 32 -50.78 -4.31 -1.03
CA ALA A 32 -49.69 -5.17 -0.60
C ALA A 32 -48.62 -5.30 -1.70
N VAL A 33 -49.03 -5.52 -2.95
CA VAL A 33 -48.13 -5.61 -4.11
C VAL A 33 -47.40 -4.28 -4.33
N LEU A 34 -48.11 -3.15 -4.29
CA LEU A 34 -47.51 -1.82 -4.38
C LEU A 34 -46.52 -1.57 -3.24
N GLY A 35 -46.86 -1.96 -2.01
CA GLY A 35 -45.98 -1.87 -0.85
C GLY A 35 -44.68 -2.66 -1.03
N VAL A 36 -44.75 -3.88 -1.56
CA VAL A 36 -43.57 -4.69 -1.89
C VAL A 36 -42.73 -4.04 -2.99
N ILE A 37 -43.35 -3.54 -4.06
CA ILE A 37 -42.65 -2.89 -5.17
C ILE A 37 -41.92 -1.62 -4.69
N VAL A 38 -42.61 -0.77 -3.94
CA VAL A 38 -42.05 0.47 -3.38
C VAL A 38 -40.94 0.16 -2.39
N GLY A 39 -41.17 -0.80 -1.48
CA GLY A 39 -40.18 -1.24 -0.50
C GLY A 39 -38.92 -1.79 -1.17
N TYR A 40 -39.07 -2.61 -2.22
CA TYR A 40 -37.93 -3.13 -2.98
C TYR A 40 -37.15 -2.03 -3.72
N LYS A 41 -37.85 -1.09 -4.37
CA LYS A 41 -37.19 0.08 -5.01
C LYS A 41 -36.44 0.92 -4.00
N TYR A 42 -37.03 1.19 -2.83
CA TYR A 42 -36.40 1.95 -1.76
C TYR A 42 -35.17 1.22 -1.21
N TYR A 43 -35.28 -0.08 -0.97
CA TYR A 43 -34.14 -0.91 -0.55
C TYR A 43 -33.00 -0.88 -1.57
N ARG A 44 -33.29 -1.04 -2.87
CA ARG A 44 -32.25 -0.97 -3.90
C ARG A 44 -31.59 0.40 -4.00
N HIS A 45 -32.37 1.47 -3.91
CA HIS A 45 -31.82 2.82 -3.95
C HIS A 45 -30.90 3.10 -2.75
N THR A 46 -31.26 2.63 -1.56
CA THR A 46 -30.45 2.86 -0.35
C THR A 46 -29.22 1.95 -0.27
N GLN A 47 -29.36 0.67 -0.66
CA GLN A 47 -28.32 -0.35 -0.46
C GLN A 47 -27.45 -0.63 -1.69
N GLU A 48 -27.92 -0.34 -2.91
CA GLU A 48 -27.27 -0.80 -4.15
C GLU A 48 -26.99 0.32 -5.15
N ASP A 49 -27.31 1.58 -4.81
CA ASP A 49 -27.19 2.72 -5.70
C ASP A 49 -26.30 3.82 -5.08
N PRO A 50 -25.15 4.15 -5.70
CA PRO A 50 -24.30 5.26 -5.25
C PRO A 50 -24.98 6.63 -5.24
N GLN A 51 -26.05 6.82 -6.03
CA GLN A 51 -26.77 8.09 -6.11
C GLN A 51 -27.40 8.49 -4.77
N PHE A 52 -27.78 7.52 -3.94
CA PHE A 52 -28.29 7.80 -2.60
C PHE A 52 -27.26 8.54 -1.75
N CYS A 53 -26.00 8.09 -1.75
CA CYS A 53 -24.94 8.77 -1.02
C CYS A 53 -24.63 10.16 -1.60
N MET A 54 -24.74 10.32 -2.91
CA MET A 54 -24.55 11.61 -3.59
C MET A 54 -25.64 12.64 -3.33
N SER A 55 -26.82 12.19 -2.90
CA SER A 55 -27.88 13.10 -2.47
C SER A 55 -27.50 13.91 -1.22
N CYS A 56 -26.50 13.44 -0.46
CA CYS A 56 -25.97 14.13 0.72
C CYS A 56 -24.82 15.07 0.32
N HIS A 57 -24.94 16.36 0.67
CA HIS A 57 -23.93 17.38 0.35
C HIS A 57 -22.51 17.10 0.90
N LEU A 58 -22.39 16.29 1.95
CA LEU A 58 -21.11 15.94 2.58
C LEU A 58 -20.27 14.94 1.75
N MET A 59 -20.85 14.30 0.74
CA MET A 59 -20.20 13.21 -0.01
C MET A 59 -19.51 13.66 -1.30
N LYS A 60 -19.63 14.93 -1.69
CA LYS A 60 -19.13 15.40 -2.99
C LYS A 60 -17.62 15.15 -3.19
N GLU A 61 -16.80 15.52 -2.21
CA GLU A 61 -15.33 15.36 -2.26
C GLU A 61 -14.94 13.87 -2.30
N ALA A 62 -15.48 13.08 -1.36
CA ALA A 62 -15.23 11.65 -1.29
C ALA A 62 -15.70 10.90 -2.55
N PHE A 63 -16.79 11.34 -3.18
CA PHE A 63 -17.26 10.75 -4.43
C PHE A 63 -16.32 11.06 -5.59
N THR A 64 -15.79 12.28 -5.69
CA THR A 64 -14.82 12.63 -6.72
C THR A 64 -13.58 11.72 -6.64
N GLU A 65 -13.01 11.53 -5.45
CA GLU A 65 -11.87 10.64 -5.26
C GLU A 65 -12.20 9.17 -5.59
N TRP A 66 -13.40 8.70 -5.23
CA TRP A 66 -13.86 7.36 -5.62
C TRP A 66 -13.99 7.23 -7.15
N TYR A 67 -14.56 8.23 -7.81
CA TYR A 67 -14.80 8.25 -9.25
C TYR A 67 -13.50 8.26 -10.06
N GLU A 68 -12.49 8.99 -9.58
CA GLU A 68 -11.14 9.03 -10.18
C GLU A 68 -10.31 7.79 -9.81
N GLY A 69 -10.65 7.13 -8.69
CA GLY A 69 -9.95 5.97 -8.17
C GLY A 69 -10.13 4.67 -8.96
N ARG A 70 -9.33 3.66 -8.59
CA ARG A 70 -9.40 2.31 -9.18
C ARG A 70 -10.69 1.57 -8.84
N HIS A 71 -11.39 1.97 -7.78
CA HIS A 71 -12.59 1.32 -7.27
C HIS A 71 -13.90 1.97 -7.74
N ARG A 72 -13.88 2.87 -8.73
CA ARG A 72 -15.07 3.52 -9.30
C ARG A 72 -16.16 2.57 -9.84
N GLY A 73 -15.82 1.30 -10.08
CA GLY A 73 -16.76 0.26 -10.48
C GLY A 73 -17.45 -0.46 -9.30
N ILE A 74 -17.06 -0.15 -8.06
CA ILE A 74 -17.59 -0.76 -6.84
C ILE A 74 -18.52 0.23 -6.15
N ILE A 75 -19.76 -0.18 -5.90
CA ILE A 75 -20.74 0.66 -5.20
C ILE A 75 -20.30 0.96 -3.76
N CYS A 76 -20.63 2.16 -3.28
CA CYS A 76 -20.20 2.67 -1.98
C CYS A 76 -20.54 1.70 -0.83
N GLN A 77 -21.72 1.11 -0.87
CA GLN A 77 -22.30 0.25 0.17
C GLN A 77 -21.57 -1.09 0.34
N LYS A 78 -20.73 -1.50 -0.63
CA LYS A 78 -19.86 -2.68 -0.45
C LYS A 78 -18.80 -2.44 0.63
N CYS A 79 -18.36 -1.19 0.78
CA CYS A 79 -17.40 -0.78 1.81
C CYS A 79 -18.10 -0.09 2.98
N HIS A 80 -19.14 0.70 2.70
CA HIS A 80 -19.93 1.44 3.69
C HIS A 80 -21.23 0.70 3.99
N GLN A 81 -21.13 -0.39 4.72
CA GLN A 81 -22.29 -1.15 5.15
C GLN A 81 -23.00 -0.38 6.28
N LEU A 82 -24.24 0.02 6.00
CA LEU A 82 -25.15 0.64 6.96
C LEU A 82 -26.42 -0.21 7.00
N SER A 83 -26.90 -0.52 8.20
CA SER A 83 -28.24 -1.08 8.37
C SER A 83 -29.31 -0.03 8.05
N ILE A 84 -30.51 -0.50 7.70
CA ILE A 84 -31.67 0.38 7.46
C ILE A 84 -31.97 1.26 8.69
N LEU A 85 -31.76 0.74 9.90
CA LEU A 85 -31.95 1.51 11.13
C LEU A 85 -30.95 2.65 11.24
N GLU A 86 -29.67 2.40 11.01
CA GLU A 86 -28.62 3.42 11.05
C GLU A 86 -28.83 4.49 9.97
N GLN A 87 -29.28 4.11 8.77
CA GLN A 87 -29.59 5.06 7.72
C GLN A 87 -30.76 5.97 8.09
N ASN A 88 -31.83 5.39 8.66
CA ASN A 88 -32.97 6.17 9.12
C ASN A 88 -32.59 7.08 10.29
N GLN A 89 -31.70 6.63 11.18
CA GLN A 89 -31.14 7.48 12.24
C GLN A 89 -30.32 8.65 11.66
N LEU A 90 -29.53 8.40 10.61
CA LEU A 90 -28.76 9.43 9.92
C LEU A 90 -29.68 10.46 9.25
N LEU A 91 -30.73 9.99 8.56
CA LEU A 91 -31.73 10.83 7.92
C LEU A 91 -32.50 11.67 8.95
N ALA A 92 -32.96 11.04 10.04
CA ALA A 92 -33.65 11.74 11.12
C ALA A 92 -32.73 12.76 11.79
N ALA A 93 -31.47 12.42 12.03
CA ALA A 93 -30.48 13.35 12.57
C ALA A 93 -30.27 14.56 11.64
N TYR A 94 -30.19 14.34 10.32
CA TYR A 94 -30.08 15.41 9.33
C TYR A 94 -31.30 16.34 9.34
N VAL A 95 -32.51 15.77 9.33
CA VAL A 95 -33.78 16.53 9.33
C VAL A 95 -33.97 17.32 10.63
N VAL A 96 -33.65 16.73 11.78
CA VAL A 96 -33.89 17.33 13.10
C VAL A 96 -32.80 18.32 13.51
N ARG A 97 -31.52 18.01 13.26
CA ARG A 97 -30.39 18.85 13.71
C ARG A 97 -29.95 19.88 12.67
N GLY A 98 -30.42 19.77 11.42
CA GLY A 98 -30.04 20.66 10.34
C GLY A 98 -28.52 20.73 10.11
N ASN A 99 -28.09 21.71 9.30
CA ASN A 99 -26.73 21.95 8.83
C ASN A 99 -25.75 22.40 9.95
N SER A 100 -25.75 21.73 11.10
CA SER A 100 -24.80 21.96 12.18
C SER A 100 -23.43 21.41 11.75
N LYS A 101 -22.43 22.29 11.65
CA LYS A 101 -21.04 21.99 11.26
C LYS A 101 -20.35 20.93 12.13
N THR A 102 -20.96 20.51 13.23
CA THR A 102 -20.44 19.58 14.23
C THR A 102 -20.95 18.14 14.08
N PHE A 103 -21.69 17.81 13.01
CA PHE A 103 -22.07 16.44 12.73
C PHE A 103 -20.94 15.67 12.02
N SER A 104 -19.82 15.44 12.71
CA SER A 104 -18.84 14.44 12.29
C SER A 104 -19.34 13.08 12.75
N GLN A 105 -20.14 12.42 11.91
CA GLN A 105 -20.52 11.04 12.15
C GLN A 105 -19.74 10.11 11.24
N THR A 106 -18.93 9.28 11.87
CA THR A 106 -18.20 8.15 11.28
C THR A 106 -19.16 7.04 10.85
N HIS A 107 -20.17 7.37 10.05
CA HIS A 107 -21.19 6.44 9.60
C HIS A 107 -20.64 5.53 8.51
N GLY A 108 -21.06 4.26 8.53
CA GLY A 108 -20.59 3.23 7.59
C GLY A 108 -19.11 2.91 7.71
N ARG A 109 -18.46 3.23 8.85
CA ARG A 109 -17.06 2.88 9.14
C ARG A 109 -16.96 1.67 10.07
N GLU A 110 -17.86 0.71 9.99
CA GLU A 110 -17.62 -0.62 10.56
C GLU A 110 -16.56 -1.35 9.72
N LYS A 111 -15.30 -0.95 9.93
CA LYS A 111 -14.08 -1.66 9.49
C LYS A 111 -13.98 -1.83 7.95
N PRO A 112 -13.70 -0.77 7.18
CA PRO A 112 -13.47 -0.89 5.72
C PRO A 112 -12.43 -1.96 5.33
N TRP A 113 -11.47 -2.24 6.20
CA TRP A 113 -10.42 -3.24 5.97
C TRP A 113 -10.90 -4.70 5.98
N THR A 114 -12.03 -5.01 6.63
CA THR A 114 -12.66 -6.32 6.47
C THR A 114 -13.28 -6.46 5.10
N SER A 115 -13.96 -5.42 4.59
CA SER A 115 -14.53 -5.39 3.24
C SER A 115 -13.47 -5.51 2.15
N CYS A 116 -12.28 -4.91 2.33
CA CYS A 116 -11.17 -5.09 1.39
C CYS A 116 -10.86 -6.57 1.16
N LYS A 117 -10.88 -7.38 2.21
CA LYS A 117 -10.55 -8.81 2.13
C LYS A 117 -11.57 -9.60 1.32
N GLU A 118 -12.83 -9.20 1.29
CA GLU A 118 -13.89 -9.95 0.58
C GLU A 118 -13.63 -10.04 -0.92
N CYS A 119 -13.12 -8.95 -1.52
CA CYS A 119 -12.75 -8.92 -2.94
C CYS A 119 -11.28 -9.32 -3.15
N HIS A 120 -10.38 -8.73 -2.38
CA HIS A 120 -8.94 -8.84 -2.64
C HIS A 120 -8.32 -10.18 -2.22
N MET A 121 -8.94 -10.94 -1.30
CA MET A 121 -8.40 -12.26 -0.91
C MET A 121 -8.51 -13.30 -2.02
N ASN A 122 -9.56 -13.25 -2.84
CA ASN A 122 -9.75 -14.21 -3.94
C ASN A 122 -8.82 -13.92 -5.12
N GLU A 123 -8.54 -12.66 -5.42
CA GLU A 123 -7.50 -12.26 -6.38
C GLU A 123 -6.11 -12.75 -5.93
N ALA A 124 -5.85 -12.72 -4.61
CA ALA A 124 -4.66 -13.25 -4.00
C ALA A 124 -4.54 -14.78 -4.20
N ILE A 125 -5.66 -15.51 -4.24
CA ILE A 125 -5.71 -16.97 -4.46
C ILE A 125 -5.64 -17.33 -5.96
N GLN A 126 -6.23 -16.52 -6.84
CA GLN A 126 -6.28 -16.73 -8.30
C GLN A 126 -5.00 -16.30 -9.03
N GLY A 127 -3.99 -15.85 -8.30
CA GLY A 127 -2.65 -15.62 -8.84
C GLY A 127 -2.45 -14.30 -9.55
N SER A 128 -3.37 -13.34 -9.37
CA SER A 128 -3.15 -11.92 -9.65
C SER A 128 -1.99 -11.39 -8.80
N LEU A 129 -1.25 -10.42 -9.33
CA LEU A 129 0.00 -9.87 -8.76
C LEU A 129 -0.17 -9.12 -7.42
N THR A 130 -1.38 -9.05 -6.84
CA THR A 130 -1.71 -7.96 -5.92
C THR A 130 -1.54 -8.24 -4.42
N LEU A 131 -1.65 -9.47 -3.90
CA LEU A 131 -1.55 -9.70 -2.43
C LEU A 131 -0.83 -10.96 -1.95
N ASN A 132 -1.04 -12.14 -2.52
CA ASN A 132 -0.44 -13.39 -1.96
C ASN A 132 0.94 -13.70 -2.55
N LYS A 133 1.26 -13.18 -3.74
CA LYS A 133 2.55 -13.47 -4.39
C LYS A 133 3.66 -12.52 -3.98
N SER A 134 3.38 -11.53 -3.13
CA SER A 134 4.43 -10.68 -2.58
C SER A 134 4.90 -11.22 -1.23
N TYR A 135 6.19 -11.46 -1.09
CA TYR A 135 6.84 -11.82 0.16
C TYR A 135 6.51 -10.82 1.28
N GLY A 136 6.43 -9.51 0.94
CA GLY A 136 6.04 -8.46 1.87
C GLY A 136 4.68 -8.72 2.53
N HIS A 137 3.60 -8.81 1.75
CA HIS A 137 2.27 -9.10 2.30
C HIS A 137 2.19 -10.49 2.95
N ALA A 138 2.83 -11.51 2.38
CA ALA A 138 2.89 -12.87 2.98
C ALA A 138 3.42 -12.82 4.42
N ARG A 139 4.55 -12.15 4.63
CA ARG A 139 5.16 -12.00 5.96
C ARG A 139 4.29 -11.15 6.90
N HIS A 140 3.89 -9.96 6.48
CA HIS A 140 3.27 -9.01 7.41
C HIS A 140 1.77 -9.25 7.60
N VAL A 141 1.01 -9.43 6.52
CA VAL A 141 -0.46 -9.55 6.60
C VAL A 141 -0.88 -10.97 6.98
N PHE A 142 -0.27 -12.00 6.41
CA PHE A 142 -0.74 -13.37 6.59
C PHE A 142 -0.07 -14.10 7.77
N ILE A 143 1.24 -13.95 7.94
CA ILE A 143 1.99 -14.59 9.04
C ILE A 143 1.90 -13.75 10.32
N GLN A 144 2.27 -12.47 10.25
CA GLN A 144 2.28 -11.57 11.41
C GLN A 144 0.91 -10.94 11.74
N LYS A 145 -0.11 -11.16 10.89
CA LYS A 145 -1.48 -10.65 11.09
C LYS A 145 -1.58 -9.13 11.21
N VAL A 146 -0.66 -8.39 10.58
CA VAL A 146 -0.71 -6.93 10.50
C VAL A 146 -1.92 -6.51 9.67
N VAL A 147 -2.71 -5.57 10.19
CA VAL A 147 -3.89 -5.06 9.49
C VAL A 147 -3.51 -4.10 8.38
N CYS A 148 -4.24 -4.13 7.28
CA CYS A 148 -3.93 -3.36 6.07
C CYS A 148 -3.77 -1.84 6.34
N LYS A 149 -4.58 -1.29 7.26
CA LYS A 149 -4.53 0.13 7.68
C LYS A 149 -3.25 0.60 8.31
N THR A 150 -2.44 -0.34 8.80
CA THR A 150 -1.14 -0.01 9.38
C THR A 150 -0.22 0.52 8.29
N CYS A 151 -0.27 -0.08 7.10
CA CYS A 151 0.59 0.29 5.99
C CYS A 151 -0.12 1.18 4.96
N HIS A 152 -1.43 1.04 4.75
CA HIS A 152 -2.16 1.84 3.77
C HIS A 152 -2.87 3.02 4.44
N LYS A 153 -2.70 4.21 3.87
CA LYS A 153 -3.45 5.40 4.27
C LYS A 153 -4.94 5.16 4.01
N GLY A 154 -5.79 5.86 4.76
CA GLY A 154 -7.24 5.77 4.64
C GLY A 154 -7.92 7.13 4.76
N ALA A 155 -7.20 8.20 4.40
CA ALA A 155 -7.81 9.50 4.27
C ALA A 155 -8.59 9.51 2.94
N LEU A 156 -9.91 9.65 3.03
CA LEU A 156 -10.79 10.02 1.91
C LEU A 156 -10.52 9.20 0.61
N HIS A 157 -10.88 7.92 0.62
CA HIS A 157 -10.77 7.00 -0.52
C HIS A 157 -9.37 6.89 -1.20
N ASP A 158 -8.32 7.44 -0.59
CA ASP A 158 -6.92 7.24 -0.95
C ASP A 158 -6.34 6.10 -0.11
N PHE A 159 -6.04 4.98 -0.79
CA PHE A 159 -5.52 3.76 -0.18
C PHE A 159 -4.04 3.50 -0.51
N HIS A 160 -3.23 4.50 -0.85
CA HIS A 160 -1.81 4.28 -1.12
C HIS A 160 -1.03 3.88 0.15
N PRO A 161 0.04 3.06 0.03
CA PRO A 161 0.92 2.78 1.15
C PRO A 161 1.52 4.05 1.75
N ASN A 162 1.42 4.18 3.08
CA ASN A 162 2.21 5.10 3.86
C ASN A 162 3.66 4.60 3.90
N GLU A 163 4.52 5.22 3.09
CA GLU A 163 5.94 4.88 3.00
C GLU A 163 6.69 5.01 4.33
N ASN A 164 6.17 5.81 5.27
CA ASN A 164 6.76 5.96 6.60
C ASN A 164 6.33 4.85 7.59
N ALA A 165 5.27 4.10 7.30
CA ALA A 165 4.74 3.07 8.20
C ALA A 165 5.74 1.95 8.52
N CYS A 166 6.71 1.73 7.63
CA CYS A 166 7.78 0.76 7.88
C CYS A 166 8.57 1.10 9.17
N ARG A 167 8.80 2.39 9.44
CA ARG A 167 9.60 2.85 10.60
C ARG A 167 8.86 2.72 11.93
N ASP A 168 7.53 2.57 11.92
CA ASP A 168 6.76 2.37 13.14
C ASP A 168 7.16 1.06 13.83
N CYS A 169 7.57 0.06 13.05
CA CYS A 169 8.08 -1.23 13.55
C CYS A 169 9.60 -1.41 13.32
N HIS A 170 10.16 -0.87 12.24
CA HIS A 170 11.57 -1.01 11.85
C HIS A 170 12.38 0.26 12.11
N GLN A 171 12.47 0.65 13.38
CA GLN A 171 13.09 1.90 13.82
C GLN A 171 14.60 1.96 13.52
N ASP A 172 15.27 0.80 13.50
CA ASP A 172 16.71 0.66 13.27
C ASP A 172 17.09 0.51 11.79
N LYS A 173 16.12 0.55 10.87
CA LYS A 173 16.34 0.35 9.43
C LYS A 173 16.37 1.64 8.63
N GLY A 174 16.65 2.75 9.30
CA GLY A 174 16.97 4.01 8.62
C GLY A 174 18.20 3.85 7.73
N VAL A 175 18.19 4.49 6.58
CA VAL A 175 19.38 4.63 5.73
C VAL A 175 20.14 5.86 6.18
N HIS A 176 21.42 5.69 6.50
CA HIS A 176 22.30 6.79 6.87
C HIS A 176 22.93 7.39 5.60
N GLY A 177 23.42 8.62 5.66
CA GLY A 177 24.14 9.25 4.55
C GLY A 177 23.42 10.47 3.97
N LEU A 178 24.23 11.45 3.57
CA LEU A 178 23.76 12.76 3.16
C LEU A 178 22.79 12.66 1.98
N GLY A 179 21.54 13.09 2.18
CA GLY A 179 20.47 13.03 1.20
C GLY A 179 19.68 11.71 1.15
N MET A 180 20.11 10.66 1.85
CA MET A 180 19.41 9.35 1.84
C MET A 180 18.24 9.27 2.83
N GLU A 181 18.30 10.06 3.90
CA GLU A 181 17.35 10.07 5.02
C GLU A 181 15.90 10.42 4.61
N ALA A 182 15.75 11.14 3.49
CA ALA A 182 14.45 11.56 2.95
C ALA A 182 13.78 10.49 2.06
N PHE A 183 14.49 9.41 1.68
CA PHE A 183 13.91 8.41 0.80
C PHE A 183 13.05 7.39 1.55
N SER A 184 11.93 7.05 0.92
CA SER A 184 11.12 5.90 1.28
C SER A 184 11.88 4.59 1.13
N CYS A 185 11.62 3.66 2.05
CA CYS A 185 12.14 2.29 1.99
C CYS A 185 11.83 1.62 0.63
N LEU A 186 10.69 1.97 0.02
CA LEU A 186 10.21 1.38 -1.23
C LEU A 186 11.00 1.81 -2.47
N LYS A 187 11.86 2.84 -2.35
CA LYS A 187 12.76 3.23 -3.44
C LYS A 187 13.81 2.15 -3.69
N CYS A 188 14.29 1.50 -2.62
CA CYS A 188 15.26 0.41 -2.71
C CYS A 188 14.58 -0.97 -2.63
N HIS A 189 13.62 -1.14 -1.73
CA HIS A 189 12.95 -2.41 -1.48
C HIS A 189 11.66 -2.52 -2.28
N SER A 190 11.48 -3.63 -2.96
CA SER A 190 10.20 -3.93 -3.61
C SER A 190 9.38 -4.83 -2.68
N TYR A 191 8.37 -4.25 -2.04
CA TYR A 191 7.49 -5.00 -1.13
C TYR A 191 6.69 -6.09 -1.86
N SER A 192 6.50 -5.89 -3.17
CA SER A 192 5.74 -6.77 -4.06
C SER A 192 6.55 -7.95 -4.64
N GLU A 193 7.84 -8.09 -4.30
CA GLU A 193 8.67 -9.19 -4.81
C GLU A 193 8.18 -10.56 -4.38
N LYS A 194 8.41 -11.58 -5.21
CA LYS A 194 8.01 -12.96 -4.93
C LYS A 194 8.83 -13.62 -3.84
N THR A 195 10.09 -13.24 -3.71
CA THR A 195 11.04 -13.83 -2.77
C THR A 195 11.75 -12.74 -1.99
N PRO A 196 12.20 -13.02 -0.76
CA PRO A 196 13.11 -12.13 -0.08
C PRO A 196 14.41 -12.10 -0.86
N SER A 197 14.69 -10.98 -1.52
CA SER A 197 15.94 -10.76 -2.24
C SER A 197 16.65 -9.53 -1.69
N MET A 198 17.98 -9.57 -1.73
CA MET A 198 18.78 -8.37 -1.52
C MET A 198 18.54 -7.40 -2.67
N VAL A 199 18.66 -6.09 -2.38
CA VAL A 199 18.47 -5.04 -3.38
C VAL A 199 19.43 -5.28 -4.55
N PRO A 200 18.92 -5.43 -5.79
CA PRO A 200 19.75 -5.75 -6.93
C PRO A 200 20.59 -4.54 -7.36
N LYS A 201 21.72 -4.81 -8.03
CA LYS A 201 22.73 -3.79 -8.38
C LYS A 201 22.17 -2.66 -9.26
N ASP A 202 21.24 -2.98 -10.16
CA ASP A 202 20.56 -2.04 -11.05
C ASP A 202 19.80 -0.95 -10.28
N ARG A 203 19.15 -1.29 -9.16
CA ARG A 203 18.48 -0.32 -8.28
C ARG A 203 19.48 0.69 -7.69
N CYS A 204 20.69 0.26 -7.36
CA CYS A 204 21.73 1.14 -6.83
C CYS A 204 22.22 2.11 -7.91
N VAL A 205 22.57 1.60 -9.10
CA VAL A 205 23.13 2.43 -10.19
C VAL A 205 22.08 3.30 -10.89
N GLY A 206 20.79 3.07 -10.63
CA GLY A 206 19.70 3.96 -11.06
C GLY A 206 19.79 5.37 -10.44
N CYS A 207 20.41 5.49 -9.27
CA CYS A 207 20.70 6.78 -8.64
C CYS A 207 22.22 7.06 -8.54
N HIS A 208 23.05 6.04 -8.35
CA HIS A 208 24.51 6.17 -8.31
C HIS A 208 25.14 6.03 -9.70
N THR A 209 24.93 7.04 -10.55
CA THR A 209 25.32 7.03 -11.97
C THR A 209 26.82 7.20 -12.20
N ASP A 210 27.54 7.84 -11.28
CA ASP A 210 28.96 8.22 -11.43
C ASP A 210 29.93 7.06 -11.16
N MET A 211 29.43 5.83 -11.18
CA MET A 211 30.16 4.61 -10.84
C MET A 211 30.87 4.02 -12.07
N PRO A 212 32.17 3.66 -11.96
CA PRO A 212 32.89 2.97 -13.03
C PRO A 212 32.22 1.63 -13.39
N LYS A 213 31.81 1.50 -14.66
CA LYS A 213 31.22 0.24 -15.17
C LYS A 213 32.26 -0.87 -15.31
N THR A 214 33.52 -0.50 -15.49
CA THR A 214 34.66 -1.40 -15.72
C THR A 214 35.78 -1.10 -14.70
N ALA A 215 35.86 -1.93 -13.67
CA ALA A 215 36.88 -1.92 -12.63
C ALA A 215 37.02 -3.34 -12.05
N PRO A 216 38.13 -3.66 -11.34
CA PRO A 216 38.35 -4.99 -10.78
C PRO A 216 37.18 -5.48 -9.90
N MET A 217 36.52 -4.57 -9.19
CA MET A 217 35.40 -4.86 -8.31
C MET A 217 34.02 -4.73 -8.98
N SER A 218 33.94 -4.42 -10.28
CA SER A 218 32.66 -4.22 -10.97
C SER A 218 31.80 -5.48 -11.05
N GLY A 219 32.40 -6.67 -10.95
CA GLY A 219 31.67 -7.94 -10.87
C GLY A 219 31.01 -8.21 -9.51
N LEU A 220 31.36 -7.45 -8.47
CA LEU A 220 30.79 -7.61 -7.14
C LEU A 220 29.44 -6.89 -7.00
N LEU A 221 28.63 -7.38 -6.08
CA LEU A 221 27.39 -6.74 -5.65
C LEU A 221 27.72 -5.62 -4.66
N CYS A 222 27.09 -4.45 -4.81
CA CYS A 222 27.37 -3.28 -3.97
C CYS A 222 27.23 -3.58 -2.47
N HIS A 223 26.24 -4.41 -2.11
CA HIS A 223 25.95 -4.77 -0.71
C HIS A 223 26.99 -5.70 -0.06
N GLN A 224 27.96 -6.22 -0.83
CA GLN A 224 29.08 -6.98 -0.26
C GLN A 224 29.98 -6.06 0.56
N CYS A 225 30.17 -4.82 0.11
CA CYS A 225 30.97 -3.82 0.81
C CYS A 225 30.13 -2.77 1.54
N HIS A 226 29.05 -2.30 0.91
CA HIS A 226 28.18 -1.26 1.47
C HIS A 226 27.04 -1.87 2.29
N LYS A 227 26.79 -1.39 3.50
CA LYS A 227 25.60 -1.75 4.29
C LYS A 227 24.69 -0.52 4.41
N PRO A 228 23.67 -0.35 3.55
CA PRO A 228 22.84 0.87 3.51
C PRO A 228 22.12 1.21 4.83
N HIS A 229 21.76 0.18 5.62
CA HIS A 229 21.12 0.33 6.92
C HIS A 229 22.12 0.37 8.09
N GLY A 230 23.42 0.45 7.79
CA GLY A 230 24.50 0.37 8.77
C GLY A 230 25.75 1.08 8.27
N GLU A 231 26.88 0.38 8.28
CA GLU A 231 28.15 0.95 7.82
C GLU A 231 28.20 1.03 6.28
N ILE A 232 27.92 2.23 5.74
CA ILE A 232 27.97 2.48 4.30
C ILE A 232 29.40 2.49 3.79
N LYS A 233 30.34 3.08 4.52
CA LYS A 233 31.75 3.08 4.11
C LYS A 233 32.43 1.83 4.68
N PRO A 234 32.99 0.93 3.84
CA PRO A 234 33.74 -0.20 4.34
C PRO A 234 34.99 0.28 5.09
N LYS A 235 35.31 -0.40 6.19
CA LYS A 235 36.56 -0.19 6.92
C LYS A 235 37.72 -0.85 6.15
N PRO A 236 38.93 -0.27 6.16
CA PRO A 236 40.10 -0.88 5.52
C PRO A 236 40.35 -2.34 5.95
N ALA A 237 40.11 -2.66 7.23
CA ALA A 237 40.23 -4.01 7.78
C ALA A 237 39.35 -5.05 7.08
N ALA A 238 38.15 -4.67 6.61
CA ALA A 238 37.25 -5.59 5.92
C ALA A 238 37.78 -6.05 4.55
N CYS A 239 38.66 -5.25 3.93
CA CYS A 239 39.27 -5.61 2.66
C CYS A 239 40.18 -6.84 2.84
N VAL A 240 41.04 -6.80 3.86
CA VAL A 240 42.03 -7.84 4.13
C VAL A 240 41.44 -9.07 4.80
N SER A 241 40.38 -8.93 5.62
CA SER A 241 39.77 -10.08 6.28
C SER A 241 38.97 -10.96 5.31
N GLU A 242 38.24 -10.34 4.37
CA GLU A 242 37.28 -11.07 3.54
C GLU A 242 37.88 -11.55 2.21
N CYS A 243 38.61 -10.71 1.49
CA CYS A 243 39.00 -10.97 0.10
C CYS A 243 40.49 -10.80 -0.20
N HIS A 244 41.15 -9.83 0.42
CA HIS A 244 42.53 -9.41 0.13
C HIS A 244 43.54 -9.89 1.19
N GLN A 245 43.40 -11.13 1.64
CA GLN A 245 44.16 -11.68 2.77
C GLN A 245 45.68 -11.60 2.58
N ASN A 246 46.15 -11.75 1.34
CA ASN A 246 47.58 -11.77 1.03
C ASN A 246 48.16 -10.41 0.63
N GLU A 247 47.35 -9.37 0.38
CA GLU A 247 47.85 -8.09 -0.15
C GLU A 247 48.82 -7.40 0.80
N THR A 248 48.69 -7.63 2.11
CA THR A 248 49.61 -7.08 3.12
C THR A 248 51.04 -7.60 2.97
N ALA A 249 51.21 -8.79 2.39
CA ALA A 249 52.50 -9.42 2.12
C ALA A 249 53.04 -9.14 0.72
N VAL A 250 52.24 -8.51 -0.16
CA VAL A 250 52.66 -8.21 -1.54
C VAL A 250 53.42 -6.89 -1.59
N GLY A 251 54.64 -6.95 -2.12
CA GLY A 251 55.49 -5.78 -2.32
C GLY A 251 55.77 -5.00 -1.04
N GLN A 252 55.50 -3.70 -1.05
CA GLN A 252 55.75 -2.80 0.09
C GLN A 252 54.49 -2.44 0.89
N HIS A 253 53.36 -3.10 0.69
CA HIS A 253 52.13 -2.80 1.43
C HIS A 253 52.35 -2.93 2.95
N GLY A 254 52.98 -4.01 3.40
CA GLY A 254 53.30 -4.19 4.82
C GLY A 254 54.20 -3.09 5.41
N LEU A 255 55.11 -2.52 4.62
CA LEU A 255 55.94 -1.39 5.06
C LEU A 255 55.11 -0.11 5.19
N HIS A 256 54.24 0.20 4.22
CA HIS A 256 53.36 1.36 4.28
C HIS A 256 52.35 1.26 5.43
N MET A 257 51.80 0.07 5.69
CA MET A 257 50.90 -0.15 6.83
C MET A 257 51.61 0.04 8.18
N LYS A 258 52.86 -0.42 8.32
CA LYS A 258 53.68 -0.15 9.52
C LYS A 258 53.99 1.34 9.73
N LYS A 259 53.88 2.15 8.67
CA LYS A 259 53.99 3.61 8.73
C LYS A 259 52.65 4.31 9.03
N GLY A 260 51.58 3.56 9.28
CA GLY A 260 50.26 4.08 9.61
C GLY A 260 49.41 4.47 8.40
N LEU A 261 49.76 4.00 7.19
CA LEU A 261 48.92 4.19 6.01
C LEU A 261 47.93 3.04 5.84
N ASP A 262 46.69 3.38 5.51
CA ASP A 262 45.64 2.44 5.18
C ASP A 262 45.47 2.30 3.65
N CYS A 263 44.75 1.25 3.24
CA CYS A 263 44.50 0.97 1.83
C CYS A 263 43.87 2.18 1.10
N LEU A 264 42.96 2.90 1.77
CA LEU A 264 42.21 4.01 1.20
C LEU A 264 43.04 5.29 1.00
N ASP A 265 44.23 5.39 1.59
CA ASP A 265 45.12 6.54 1.39
C ASP A 265 45.71 6.59 -0.03
N CYS A 266 45.77 5.41 -0.67
CA CYS A 266 46.27 5.21 -2.03
C CYS A 266 45.19 4.72 -2.98
N HIS A 267 44.35 3.79 -2.54
CA HIS A 267 43.33 3.15 -3.37
C HIS A 267 42.00 3.89 -3.26
N LYS A 268 41.61 4.57 -4.34
CA LYS A 268 40.27 5.17 -4.45
C LYS A 268 39.22 4.06 -4.63
N SER A 269 38.14 4.14 -3.85
CA SER A 269 36.97 3.26 -3.97
C SER A 269 36.49 3.16 -5.42
N HIS A 270 36.04 1.96 -5.82
CA HIS A 270 35.49 1.63 -7.15
C HIS A 270 36.47 1.69 -8.33
N VAL A 271 37.71 2.17 -8.14
CA VAL A 271 38.78 2.07 -9.14
C VAL A 271 39.81 1.04 -8.72
N TRP A 272 40.23 1.12 -7.45
CA TRP A 272 41.16 0.20 -6.75
C TRP A 272 42.54 0.00 -7.37
N THR A 273 42.78 0.45 -8.60
CA THR A 273 44.11 0.41 -9.23
C THR A 273 44.79 1.76 -9.14
N VAL A 274 46.08 1.72 -8.76
CA VAL A 274 46.97 2.89 -8.80
C VAL A 274 47.87 2.74 -10.02
N GLY A 275 47.47 3.36 -11.13
CA GLY A 275 48.30 3.46 -12.33
C GLY A 275 49.50 4.40 -12.14
N GLN A 276 50.45 4.37 -13.07
CA GLN A 276 51.65 5.21 -13.01
C GLN A 276 51.33 6.71 -12.86
N ASP A 277 50.33 7.21 -13.58
CA ASP A 277 49.97 8.63 -13.53
C ASP A 277 49.46 9.07 -12.16
N LYS A 278 48.68 8.21 -11.49
CA LYS A 278 48.27 8.47 -10.10
C LYS A 278 49.43 8.32 -9.13
N ALA A 279 50.34 7.37 -9.33
CA ALA A 279 51.49 7.18 -8.46
C ALA A 279 52.43 8.41 -8.47
N LYS A 280 52.60 9.08 -9.62
CA LYS A 280 53.41 10.31 -9.75
C LYS A 280 52.91 11.47 -8.89
N THR A 281 51.63 11.50 -8.56
CA THR A 281 51.05 12.55 -7.69
C THR A 281 50.81 12.06 -6.27
N LEU A 282 50.44 10.79 -6.10
CA LEU A 282 49.99 10.25 -4.83
C LEU A 282 51.15 9.78 -3.94
N CYS A 283 52.16 9.14 -4.52
CA CYS A 283 53.33 8.63 -3.78
C CYS A 283 54.34 9.75 -3.46
N THR A 284 54.43 10.74 -4.34
CA THR A 284 55.32 11.92 -4.19
C THR A 284 54.98 12.80 -3.00
N ARG A 285 53.80 12.61 -2.40
CA ARG A 285 53.40 13.26 -1.14
C ARG A 285 54.27 12.84 0.05
N CYS A 286 54.88 11.67 0.00
CA CYS A 286 55.65 11.12 1.13
C CYS A 286 57.11 10.84 0.79
N HIS A 287 57.41 10.46 -0.44
CA HIS A 287 58.78 10.15 -0.88
C HIS A 287 58.96 10.44 -2.38
N PRO A 288 60.18 10.62 -2.89
CA PRO A 288 60.42 10.80 -4.33
C PRO A 288 59.76 9.71 -5.17
N TYR A 289 59.29 10.03 -6.38
CA TYR A 289 58.58 9.08 -7.23
C TYR A 289 59.43 7.84 -7.46
N LYS A 290 58.82 6.67 -7.22
CA LYS A 290 59.39 5.40 -7.59
C LYS A 290 58.35 4.61 -8.38
N GLU A 291 58.79 3.89 -9.39
CA GLU A 291 57.90 3.18 -10.31
C GLU A 291 57.23 1.97 -9.64
N PRO A 292 55.89 1.91 -9.53
CA PRO A 292 55.17 0.87 -8.77
C PRO A 292 55.56 -0.57 -9.14
N ARG A 293 55.86 -0.83 -10.42
CA ARG A 293 56.24 -2.16 -10.92
C ARG A 293 57.55 -2.68 -10.32
N LYS A 294 58.42 -1.79 -9.84
CA LYS A 294 59.70 -2.14 -9.17
C LYS A 294 59.52 -2.55 -7.70
N PHE A 295 58.29 -2.52 -7.18
CA PHE A 295 57.98 -2.82 -5.78
C PHE A 295 57.20 -4.11 -5.58
N ILE A 296 56.78 -4.79 -6.66
CA ILE A 296 55.95 -5.99 -6.61
C ILE A 296 56.82 -7.27 -6.55
N TYR A 297 58.13 -7.13 -6.80
CA TYR A 297 59.13 -8.20 -6.72
C TYR A 297 60.28 -7.78 -5.80
#